data_AF-A0A970DQY3-F1
#
_entry.id   AF-A0A970DQY3-F1
#
_cell.length_a   1.000
_cell.length_b   1.000
_cell.length_c   1.000
_cell.angle_alpha   90.00
_cell.angle_beta   90.00
_cell.angle_gamma   90.00
#
_symmetry.space_group_name_H-M   'P 1'
#
loop_
_entity.id
_entity.type
_entity.pdbx_description
1 polymer ?
#
loop_
_entity_poly.entity_id
_entity_poly.type
_entity_poly.pdbx_seq_one_letter_code
_entity_poly.pdbx_strand_id
1 'polypeptide(L)'
;MYINYNGFQYPNYINTTGESSSNINNPNTLYQCPYYGYPYRYNSCTPKYPLKDYGPEPFVINIEEATKENTNFRTALWTGSHLQVTLMSIDVGGEIGLEIHPNTDQFIRIEEGQGIVMMGDYKDNLNFQKRVYDDYAFIIPAGKWHNVINTGNTPLKVYSIYAPPQHPRGTVHATKAIADAAEEKHS
;
A
#
# COMPACT_ATOMS: atom_id res chain seq x y z
N MET A 1 -10.22 20.62 -20.81
CA MET A 1 -9.61 20.35 -22.13
C MET A 1 -9.31 18.85 -22.16
N TYR A 2 -10.15 18.05 -22.80
CA TYR A 2 -10.03 16.59 -22.81
C TYR A 2 -9.09 16.20 -23.95
N ILE A 3 -8.04 15.43 -23.65
CA ILE A 3 -7.18 14.83 -24.67
C ILE A 3 -7.78 13.46 -24.98
N ASN A 4 -8.31 13.30 -26.20
CA ASN A 4 -8.66 12.02 -26.79
C ASN A 4 -7.37 11.22 -27.02
N TYR A 5 -7.22 10.07 -26.35
CA TYR A 5 -6.26 9.06 -26.79
C TYR A 5 -6.99 8.00 -27.62
N ASN A 6 -6.73 8.08 -28.92
CA ASN A 6 -7.01 7.05 -29.90
C ASN A 6 -6.41 5.71 -29.45
N GLY A 7 -7.13 4.62 -29.73
CA GLY A 7 -6.82 3.27 -29.29
C GLY A 7 -5.37 2.86 -29.53
N PHE A 8 -4.70 2.46 -28.45
CA PHE A 8 -3.45 1.72 -28.53
C PHE A 8 -3.75 0.31 -29.07
N GLN A 9 -3.37 0.08 -30.32
CA GLN A 9 -3.21 -1.25 -30.89
C GLN A 9 -2.08 -1.97 -30.12
N TYR A 10 -2.39 -3.13 -29.55
CA TYR A 10 -1.39 -4.02 -28.98
C TYR A 10 -0.43 -4.52 -30.07
N PRO A 11 0.90 -4.55 -29.84
CA PRO A 11 1.80 -5.19 -30.78
C PRO A 11 1.58 -6.72 -30.75
N ASN A 12 1.31 -7.29 -31.92
CA ASN A 12 1.28 -8.74 -32.13
C ASN A 12 2.65 -9.34 -31.75
N TYR A 13 2.67 -10.26 -30.79
CA TYR A 13 3.85 -11.08 -30.51
C TYR A 13 4.05 -12.09 -31.65
N ILE A 14 5.13 -11.93 -32.39
CA ILE A 14 5.62 -12.89 -33.38
C ILE A 14 6.25 -14.07 -32.63
N ASN A 15 5.74 -15.29 -32.86
CA ASN A 15 6.38 -16.53 -32.49
C ASN A 15 7.50 -16.84 -33.50
N THR A 16 8.77 -16.75 -33.10
CA THR A 16 9.88 -17.36 -33.85
C THR A 16 10.44 -18.54 -33.06
N THR A 17 10.39 -19.69 -33.70
CA THR A 17 10.92 -20.99 -33.29
C THR A 17 12.44 -21.03 -33.31
N GLY A 18 13.03 -21.60 -32.25
CA GLY A 18 14.30 -22.34 -32.25
C GLY A 18 15.60 -21.53 -32.33
N GLU A 19 16.39 -21.55 -31.26
CA GLU A 19 17.68 -22.27 -31.21
C GLU A 19 18.38 -22.07 -29.86
N SER A 20 19.04 -23.14 -29.42
CA SER A 20 19.79 -23.26 -28.19
C SER A 20 21.20 -22.68 -28.32
N SER A 21 21.62 -21.84 -27.37
CA SER A 21 23.03 -21.73 -26.98
C SER A 21 23.19 -21.17 -25.57
N SER A 22 23.85 -21.97 -24.74
CA SER A 22 24.28 -21.70 -23.37
C SER A 22 25.34 -20.60 -23.25
N ASN A 23 25.20 -19.69 -22.28
CA ASN A 23 26.25 -19.25 -21.32
C ASN A 23 25.76 -18.04 -20.49
N ILE A 24 25.50 -18.18 -19.18
CA ILE A 24 26.39 -17.98 -18.00
C ILE A 24 26.21 -16.59 -17.34
N ASN A 25 25.80 -16.64 -16.06
CA ASN A 25 25.95 -15.66 -14.96
C ASN A 25 25.15 -14.34 -14.98
N ASN A 26 23.92 -14.40 -14.46
CA ASN A 26 23.28 -13.27 -13.77
C ASN A 26 22.60 -13.77 -12.47
N PRO A 27 23.03 -13.35 -11.26
CA PRO A 27 22.51 -13.88 -10.01
C PRO A 27 21.07 -13.45 -9.65
N ASN A 28 20.37 -12.70 -10.51
CA ASN A 28 19.03 -12.17 -10.22
C ASN A 28 17.87 -12.82 -11.02
N THR A 29 18.02 -14.06 -11.49
CA THR A 29 16.94 -14.74 -12.23
C THR A 29 16.35 -15.89 -11.42
N LEU A 30 15.56 -15.57 -10.40
CA LEU A 30 14.53 -16.49 -9.88
C LEU A 30 13.26 -16.33 -10.73
N TYR A 31 13.36 -16.69 -12.01
CA TYR A 31 12.20 -16.90 -12.86
C TYR A 31 11.95 -18.39 -12.98
N GLN A 32 10.99 -18.90 -12.20
CA GLN A 32 10.44 -20.22 -12.45
C GLN A 32 8.94 -20.22 -12.15
N CYS A 33 8.16 -19.87 -13.16
CA CYS A 33 6.76 -20.28 -13.27
C CYS A 33 6.58 -20.86 -14.67
N PRO A 34 6.40 -22.19 -14.82
CA PRO A 34 6.15 -22.78 -16.12
C PRO A 34 4.74 -22.40 -16.56
N TYR A 35 4.65 -21.56 -17.59
CA TYR A 35 3.38 -21.24 -18.23
C TYR A 35 2.98 -22.39 -19.16
N TYR A 36 2.34 -23.44 -18.63
CA TYR A 36 1.70 -24.46 -19.45
C TYR A 36 0.42 -25.03 -18.79
N GLY A 37 -0.73 -24.64 -19.35
CA GLY A 37 -1.91 -25.46 -19.66
C GLY A 37 -2.63 -26.29 -18.58
N TYR A 38 -3.77 -25.76 -18.10
CA TYR A 38 -5.00 -26.45 -17.59
C TYR A 38 -4.88 -27.37 -16.32
N PRO A 39 -6.00 -27.69 -15.63
CA PRO A 39 -6.73 -26.81 -14.72
C PRO A 39 -6.77 -27.37 -13.27
N TYR A 40 -7.11 -26.52 -12.30
CA TYR A 40 -7.37 -26.90 -10.89
C TYR A 40 -6.18 -27.42 -10.07
N ARG A 41 -5.19 -26.57 -9.80
CA ARG A 41 -4.49 -26.55 -8.51
C ARG A 41 -4.11 -25.11 -8.16
N TYR A 42 -4.80 -24.52 -7.18
CA TYR A 42 -4.38 -23.28 -6.52
C TYR A 42 -3.13 -23.60 -5.67
N ASN A 43 -1.98 -23.71 -6.32
CA ASN A 43 -0.70 -23.62 -5.63
C ASN A 43 -0.32 -22.13 -5.68
N SER A 44 -0.36 -21.46 -4.52
CA SER A 44 0.07 -20.06 -4.38
C SER A 44 1.58 -19.97 -4.55
N CYS A 45 2.03 -19.99 -5.80
CA CYS A 45 3.37 -19.58 -6.18
C CYS A 45 3.35 -18.07 -6.45
N THR A 46 2.93 -17.25 -5.46
CA THR A 46 3.16 -15.82 -5.53
C THR A 46 4.62 -15.57 -5.10
N PRO A 47 5.46 -14.98 -5.97
CA PRO A 47 6.79 -14.57 -5.55
C PRO A 47 6.64 -13.58 -4.39
N LYS A 48 7.25 -13.87 -3.23
CA LYS A 48 7.33 -12.89 -2.14
C LYS A 48 8.26 -11.77 -2.59
N TYR A 49 7.68 -10.68 -3.06
CA TYR A 49 8.42 -9.48 -3.40
C TYR A 49 8.90 -8.79 -2.11
N PRO A 50 10.14 -8.30 -2.04
CA PRO A 50 10.59 -7.55 -0.87
C PRO A 50 9.77 -6.27 -0.73
N LEU A 51 9.17 -6.03 0.43
CA LEU A 51 8.44 -4.78 0.70
C LEU A 51 9.41 -3.61 0.78
N LYS A 52 9.41 -2.79 -0.28
CA LYS A 52 10.19 -1.55 -0.42
C LYS A 52 9.43 -0.57 -1.31
N ASP A 53 9.94 0.64 -1.43
CA ASP A 53 9.36 1.64 -2.30
C ASP A 53 9.75 1.40 -3.78
N TYR A 54 8.76 1.13 -4.63
CA TYR A 54 8.92 0.88 -6.06
C TYR A 54 8.69 2.13 -6.93
N GLY A 55 8.35 3.28 -6.34
CA GLY A 55 8.07 4.48 -7.09
C GLY A 55 9.29 5.05 -7.83
N PRO A 56 9.11 5.79 -8.93
CA PRO A 56 7.85 6.12 -9.58
C PRO A 56 7.53 5.16 -10.75
N GLU A 57 8.13 3.96 -10.75
CA GLU A 57 8.07 3.04 -11.89
C GLU A 57 6.67 2.42 -12.06
N PRO A 58 6.30 1.98 -13.28
CA PRO A 58 5.14 1.12 -13.48
C PRO A 58 5.21 -0.11 -12.56
N PHE A 59 4.13 -0.35 -11.82
CA PHE A 59 4.14 -1.31 -10.72
C PHE A 59 2.82 -2.08 -10.63
N VAL A 60 2.92 -3.40 -10.43
CA VAL A 60 1.79 -4.32 -10.21
C VAL A 60 2.17 -5.23 -9.05
N ILE A 61 1.27 -5.40 -8.08
CA ILE A 61 1.46 -6.28 -6.93
C ILE A 61 0.10 -6.80 -6.45
N ASN A 62 0.10 -7.96 -5.79
CA ASN A 62 -1.03 -8.34 -4.94
C ASN A 62 -1.00 -7.47 -3.66
N ILE A 63 -1.80 -6.41 -3.63
CA ILE A 63 -1.80 -5.44 -2.52
C ILE A 63 -2.35 -6.04 -1.23
N GLU A 64 -3.30 -6.99 -1.30
CA GLU A 64 -3.83 -7.71 -0.15
C GLU A 64 -2.71 -8.48 0.56
N GLU A 65 -2.00 -9.33 -0.19
CA GLU A 65 -0.87 -10.11 0.33
C GLU A 65 0.22 -9.19 0.90
N ALA A 66 0.63 -8.15 0.16
CA ALA A 66 1.64 -7.21 0.62
C ALA A 66 1.25 -6.51 1.93
N THR A 67 -0.02 -6.10 2.05
CA THR A 67 -0.55 -5.42 3.24
C THR A 67 -0.58 -6.36 4.45
N LYS A 68 -1.03 -7.60 4.27
CA LYS A 68 -1.09 -8.60 5.34
C LYS A 68 0.30 -9.05 5.79
N GLU A 69 1.25 -9.16 4.86
CA GLU A 69 2.64 -9.52 5.16
C GLU A 69 3.45 -8.42 5.86
N ASN A 70 3.09 -7.15 5.66
CA ASN A 70 3.76 -6.05 6.34
C ASN A 70 3.60 -6.15 7.86
N THR A 71 4.72 -6.16 8.58
CA THR A 71 4.75 -6.15 10.06
C THR A 71 5.16 -4.79 10.64
N ASN A 72 5.68 -3.88 9.82
CA ASN A 72 6.10 -2.55 10.28
C ASN A 72 4.86 -1.67 10.53
N PHE A 73 4.99 -0.71 11.46
CA PHE A 73 3.99 0.32 11.64
C PHE A 73 3.71 1.09 10.35
N ARG A 74 4.77 1.42 9.57
CA ARG A 74 4.64 2.05 8.26
C ARG A 74 5.74 1.56 7.31
N THR A 75 5.38 1.27 6.07
CA THR A 75 6.33 1.01 4.97
C THR A 75 5.82 1.67 3.70
N ALA A 76 6.60 2.57 3.10
CA ALA A 76 6.31 3.13 1.80
C ALA A 76 6.48 2.04 0.73
N LEU A 77 5.40 1.74 0.00
CA LEU A 77 5.40 0.74 -1.07
C LEU A 77 5.60 1.38 -2.43
N TRP A 78 5.07 2.59 -2.65
CA TRP A 78 5.24 3.30 -3.91
C TRP A 78 5.09 4.80 -3.70
N THR A 79 6.09 5.59 -4.07
CA THR A 79 6.05 7.06 -3.98
C THR A 79 6.28 7.71 -5.35
N GLY A 80 5.24 8.33 -5.91
CA GLY A 80 5.30 9.12 -7.15
C GLY A 80 5.31 10.62 -6.90
N SER A 81 5.01 11.40 -7.94
CA SER A 81 4.87 12.86 -7.85
C SER A 81 3.49 13.31 -7.37
N HIS A 82 2.47 12.45 -7.48
CA HIS A 82 1.06 12.82 -7.25
C HIS A 82 0.36 11.97 -6.19
N LEU A 83 0.90 10.79 -5.89
CA LEU A 83 0.38 9.95 -4.82
C LEU A 83 1.48 9.11 -4.18
N GLN A 84 1.20 8.64 -2.97
CA GLN A 84 2.04 7.69 -2.24
C GLN A 84 1.18 6.58 -1.67
N VAL A 85 1.65 5.33 -1.79
CA VAL A 85 1.06 4.15 -1.18
C VAL A 85 1.94 3.71 -0.01
N THR A 86 1.36 3.55 1.18
CA THR A 86 2.01 2.98 2.35
C THR A 86 1.25 1.76 2.87
N LEU A 87 1.98 0.84 3.50
CA LEU A 87 1.44 -0.31 4.22
C LEU A 87 1.62 -0.06 5.71
N MET A 88 0.66 -0.49 6.52
CA MET A 88 0.70 -0.32 7.97
C MET A 88 0.17 -1.55 8.69
N SER A 89 0.81 -1.86 9.82
CA SER A 89 0.38 -2.87 10.78
C SER A 89 0.22 -2.18 12.13
N ILE A 90 -1.02 -2.07 12.61
CA ILE A 90 -1.32 -1.42 13.89
C ILE A 90 -1.57 -2.50 14.92
N ASP A 91 -0.74 -2.54 15.95
CA ASP A 91 -0.85 -3.53 17.03
C ASP A 91 -2.20 -3.45 17.76
N VAL A 92 -2.54 -4.52 18.47
CA VAL A 92 -3.77 -4.63 19.25
C VAL A 92 -3.84 -3.49 20.28
N GLY A 93 -4.95 -2.75 20.28
CA GLY A 93 -5.14 -1.57 21.14
C GLY A 93 -4.30 -0.35 20.74
N GLY A 94 -3.49 -0.46 19.67
CA GLY A 94 -2.74 0.65 19.09
C GLY A 94 -3.60 1.54 18.19
N GLU A 95 -3.00 2.61 17.73
CA GLU A 95 -3.61 3.59 16.83
C GLU A 95 -2.61 4.09 15.79
N ILE A 96 -3.12 4.65 14.69
CA ILE A 96 -2.28 5.41 13.75
C ILE A 96 -1.75 6.66 14.45
N GLY A 97 -2.62 7.38 15.17
CA GLY A 97 -2.31 8.65 15.80
C GLY A 97 -3.21 9.77 15.27
N LEU A 98 -3.46 10.77 16.10
CA LEU A 98 -4.29 11.92 15.73
C LEU A 98 -3.49 12.88 14.84
N GLU A 99 -3.86 12.95 13.56
CA GLU A 99 -3.17 13.74 12.55
C GLU A 99 -4.16 14.65 11.78
N ILE A 100 -3.60 15.60 11.02
CA ILE A 100 -4.31 16.44 10.04
C ILE A 100 -3.37 16.73 8.87
N HIS A 101 -3.88 16.60 7.64
CA HIS A 101 -3.15 17.01 6.45
C HIS A 101 -3.91 18.11 5.73
N PRO A 102 -3.44 19.38 5.75
CA PRO A 102 -4.20 20.51 5.22
C PRO A 102 -4.36 20.48 3.69
N ASN A 103 -3.47 19.78 2.98
CA ASN A 103 -3.38 19.82 1.52
C ASN A 103 -3.41 18.44 0.86
N THR A 104 -3.69 17.38 1.63
CA THR A 104 -3.59 15.99 1.18
C THR A 104 -4.86 15.25 1.53
N ASP A 105 -5.53 14.73 0.52
CA ASP A 105 -6.57 13.73 0.72
C ASP A 105 -5.91 12.38 0.97
N GLN A 106 -6.53 11.57 1.83
CA GLN A 106 -6.05 10.24 2.13
C GLN A 106 -7.18 9.21 1.97
N PHE A 107 -6.86 8.12 1.30
CA PHE A 107 -7.69 6.92 1.20
C PHE A 107 -7.05 5.83 2.06
N ILE A 108 -7.84 5.11 2.85
CA ILE A 108 -7.37 3.94 3.60
C ILE A 108 -8.31 2.76 3.32
N ARG A 109 -7.74 1.58 3.11
CA ARG A 109 -8.48 0.31 3.07
C ARG A 109 -7.94 -0.67 4.10
N ILE A 110 -8.86 -1.38 4.74
CA ILE A 110 -8.56 -2.46 5.69
C ILE A 110 -8.56 -3.80 4.94
N GLU A 111 -7.44 -4.50 5.04
CA GLU A 111 -7.26 -5.85 4.48
C GLU A 111 -7.44 -6.96 5.53
N GLU A 112 -7.22 -6.65 6.82
CA GLU A 112 -7.44 -7.58 7.94
C GLU A 112 -7.63 -6.83 9.25
N GLY A 113 -8.60 -7.25 10.06
CA GLY A 113 -8.83 -6.75 11.42
C GLY A 113 -9.96 -5.73 11.52
N GLN A 114 -10.14 -5.18 12.73
CA GLN A 114 -11.25 -4.27 13.00
C GLN A 114 -10.82 -3.05 13.82
N GLY A 115 -11.43 -1.91 13.53
CA GLY A 115 -11.10 -0.66 14.18
C GLY A 115 -12.27 0.29 14.29
N ILE A 116 -11.97 1.47 14.84
CA ILE A 116 -12.83 2.64 14.77
C ILE A 116 -12.06 3.76 14.07
N VAL A 117 -12.67 4.33 13.04
CA VAL A 117 -12.19 5.57 12.43
C VAL A 117 -12.94 6.73 13.04
N MET A 118 -12.20 7.80 13.34
CA MET A 118 -12.73 9.03 13.93
C MET A 118 -12.24 10.21 13.11
N MET A 119 -13.13 11.14 12.76
CA MET A 119 -12.80 12.35 12.00
C MET A 119 -13.58 13.57 12.50
N GLY A 120 -13.03 14.77 12.32
CA GLY A 120 -13.69 16.02 12.68
C GLY A 120 -13.00 17.26 12.12
N ASP A 121 -13.69 18.39 12.18
CA ASP A 121 -13.13 19.71 11.84
C ASP A 121 -12.20 20.26 12.92
N TYR A 122 -12.35 19.79 14.16
CA TYR A 122 -11.60 20.27 15.31
C TYR A 122 -10.89 19.11 16.01
N LYS A 123 -9.67 19.38 16.50
CA LYS A 123 -8.79 18.40 17.15
C LYS A 123 -9.46 17.72 18.35
N ASP A 124 -10.24 18.48 19.10
CA ASP A 124 -10.95 18.08 20.32
C ASP A 124 -12.40 17.62 20.06
N ASN A 125 -12.85 17.58 18.80
CA ASN A 125 -14.21 17.17 18.44
C ASN A 125 -14.24 16.31 17.16
N LEU A 126 -13.97 15.02 17.32
CA LEU A 126 -14.08 14.00 16.26
C LEU A 126 -15.52 13.44 16.21
N ASN A 127 -16.43 14.22 15.65
CA ASN A 127 -17.87 13.95 15.64
C ASN A 127 -18.30 12.86 14.63
N PHE A 128 -17.46 12.52 13.67
CA PHE A 128 -17.67 11.38 12.79
C PHE A 128 -16.94 10.17 13.36
N GLN A 129 -17.67 9.11 13.73
CA GLN A 129 -17.08 7.87 14.21
C GLN A 129 -17.78 6.66 13.59
N LYS A 130 -17.00 5.72 13.04
CA LYS A 130 -17.52 4.50 12.44
C LYS A 130 -16.64 3.30 12.78
N ARG A 131 -17.29 2.18 13.10
CA ARG A 131 -16.62 0.87 13.13
C ARG A 131 -16.31 0.45 11.71
N VAL A 132 -15.12 -0.10 11.53
CA VAL A 132 -14.58 -0.49 10.23
C VAL A 132 -13.92 -1.86 10.37
N TYR A 133 -13.99 -2.65 9.30
CA TYR A 133 -13.62 -4.07 9.27
C TYR A 133 -12.88 -4.39 7.98
N ASP A 134 -12.41 -5.62 7.82
CA ASP A 134 -12.02 -6.23 6.56
C ASP A 134 -12.94 -5.79 5.40
N ASP A 135 -12.34 -5.45 4.26
CA ASP A 135 -12.97 -4.91 3.05
C ASP A 135 -13.52 -3.47 3.13
N TYR A 136 -13.45 -2.80 4.28
CA TYR A 136 -13.88 -1.41 4.37
C TYR A 136 -12.81 -0.48 3.81
N ALA A 137 -13.26 0.53 3.08
CA ALA A 137 -12.45 1.67 2.70
C ALA A 137 -13.11 2.96 3.22
N PHE A 138 -12.28 3.97 3.50
CA PHE A 138 -12.75 5.29 3.89
C PHE A 138 -11.81 6.37 3.38
N ILE A 139 -12.38 7.56 3.22
CA ILE A 139 -11.70 8.76 2.72
C ILE A 139 -11.59 9.75 3.86
N ILE A 140 -10.40 10.30 4.03
CA ILE A 140 -10.09 11.42 4.90
C ILE A 140 -9.80 12.62 3.98
N PRO A 141 -10.76 13.56 3.86
CA PRO A 141 -10.53 14.78 3.12
C PRO A 141 -9.45 15.65 3.77
N ALA A 142 -8.71 16.39 2.95
CA ALA A 142 -7.76 17.38 3.41
C ALA A 142 -8.40 18.34 4.44
N GLY A 143 -7.66 18.63 5.50
CA GLY A 143 -8.08 19.50 6.59
C GLY A 143 -8.94 18.84 7.67
N LYS A 144 -9.25 17.54 7.58
CA LYS A 144 -9.90 16.80 8.67
C LYS A 144 -8.88 16.29 9.67
N TRP A 145 -9.11 16.59 10.95
CA TRP A 145 -8.48 15.83 12.04
C TRP A 145 -8.99 14.40 11.98
N HIS A 146 -8.10 13.42 12.10
CA HIS A 146 -8.48 12.02 11.98
C HIS A 146 -7.58 11.11 12.80
N ASN A 147 -8.13 9.96 13.19
CA ASN A 147 -7.39 8.87 13.83
C ASN A 147 -8.08 7.54 13.53
N VAL A 148 -7.32 6.45 13.59
CA VAL A 148 -7.81 5.07 13.46
C VAL A 148 -7.24 4.27 14.62
N ILE A 149 -8.13 3.67 15.40
CA ILE A 149 -7.77 2.84 16.55
C ILE A 149 -8.09 1.38 16.25
N ASN A 150 -7.14 0.49 16.48
CA ASN A 150 -7.37 -0.95 16.43
C ASN A 150 -8.19 -1.39 17.66
N THR A 151 -9.41 -1.88 17.40
CA THR A 151 -10.35 -2.37 18.42
C THR A 151 -10.50 -3.90 18.40
N GLY A 152 -9.69 -4.57 17.58
CA GLY A 152 -9.64 -6.02 17.44
C GLY A 152 -8.75 -6.70 18.45
N ASN A 153 -8.57 -8.00 18.26
CA ASN A 153 -7.66 -8.87 19.01
C ASN A 153 -6.48 -9.38 18.15
N THR A 154 -6.36 -8.89 16.92
CA THR A 154 -5.24 -9.11 16.00
C THR A 154 -4.73 -7.77 15.48
N PRO A 155 -3.52 -7.71 14.89
CA PRO A 155 -3.05 -6.50 14.23
C PRO A 155 -4.02 -6.05 13.13
N LEU A 156 -4.27 -4.74 13.05
CA LEU A 156 -5.06 -4.13 11.98
C LEU A 156 -4.13 -3.87 10.78
N LYS A 157 -4.42 -4.51 9.65
CA LYS A 157 -3.64 -4.42 8.41
C LYS A 157 -4.33 -3.48 7.45
N VAL A 158 -3.65 -2.38 7.13
CA VAL A 158 -4.19 -1.37 6.21
C VAL A 158 -3.14 -0.95 5.19
N TYR A 159 -3.59 -0.54 4.01
CA TYR A 159 -2.80 0.32 3.16
C TYR A 159 -3.46 1.69 3.06
N SER A 160 -2.61 2.71 2.90
CA SER A 160 -3.01 4.10 2.77
C SER A 160 -2.50 4.66 1.45
N ILE A 161 -3.32 5.50 0.81
CA ILE A 161 -2.97 6.27 -0.37
C ILE A 161 -3.10 7.75 -0.02
N TYR A 162 -2.00 8.48 -0.10
CA TYR A 162 -1.94 9.93 0.07
C TYR A 162 -1.89 10.61 -1.30
N ALA A 163 -2.63 11.69 -1.50
CA ALA A 163 -2.55 12.51 -2.72
C ALA A 163 -2.60 14.02 -2.36
N PRO A 164 -1.47 14.76 -2.46
CA PRO A 164 -0.12 14.35 -2.88
C PRO A 164 0.62 13.46 -1.85
N PRO A 165 1.83 12.95 -2.15
CA PRO A 165 2.66 12.21 -1.19
C PRO A 165 2.86 12.94 0.15
N GLN A 166 2.86 12.19 1.26
CA GLN A 166 2.99 12.74 2.61
C GLN A 166 4.38 12.48 3.23
N HIS A 167 4.93 11.28 3.08
CA HIS A 167 6.20 10.89 3.69
C HIS A 167 7.35 10.87 2.67
N PRO A 168 8.61 10.97 3.11
CA PRO A 168 9.76 10.72 2.24
C PRO A 168 9.68 9.38 1.50
N ARG A 169 10.24 9.34 0.29
CA ARG A 169 10.39 8.09 -0.47
C ARG A 169 11.21 7.08 0.33
N GLY A 170 10.77 5.82 0.32
CA GLY A 170 11.47 4.74 1.02
C GLY A 170 11.30 4.74 2.54
N THR A 171 10.37 5.53 3.09
CA THR A 171 10.09 5.55 4.53
C THR A 171 9.73 4.16 5.05
N VAL A 172 10.42 3.74 6.12
CA VAL A 172 10.08 2.55 6.91
C VAL A 172 10.14 2.94 8.38
N HIS A 173 9.00 2.81 9.07
CA HIS A 173 8.90 2.96 10.50
C HIS A 173 8.53 1.60 11.10
N ALA A 174 9.49 0.93 11.72
CA ALA A 174 9.26 -0.39 12.30
C ALA A 174 8.21 -0.34 13.42
N THR A 175 8.17 0.74 14.20
CA THR A 175 7.25 0.93 15.32
C THR A 175 6.58 2.30 15.26
N LYS A 176 5.44 2.43 15.96
CA LYS A 176 4.75 3.71 16.12
C LYS A 176 5.66 4.79 16.73
N ALA A 177 6.45 4.43 17.75
CA ALA A 177 7.36 5.39 18.40
C ALA A 177 8.41 5.98 17.43
N ILE A 178 8.88 5.19 16.46
CA ILE A 178 9.78 5.69 15.40
C ILE A 178 9.03 6.65 14.48
N ALA A 179 7.77 6.34 14.14
CA ALA A 179 6.94 7.21 13.32
C ALA A 179 6.65 8.54 14.01
N ASP A 180 6.17 8.51 15.26
CA ASP A 180 5.86 9.71 16.05
C ASP A 180 7.08 10.64 16.14
N ALA A 181 8.27 10.08 16.42
CA ALA A 181 9.52 10.85 16.49
C ALA A 181 9.98 11.41 15.14
N ALA A 182 9.52 10.86 14.01
CA ALA A 182 9.78 11.39 12.69
C ALA A 182 8.83 12.55 12.36
N GLU A 183 7.54 12.42 12.67
CA GLU A 183 6.53 13.47 12.42
C GLU A 183 6.78 14.74 13.27
N GLU A 184 7.27 14.59 14.51
CA GLU A 184 7.65 15.72 15.37
C GLU A 184 8.76 16.59 14.77
N LYS A 185 9.63 16.01 13.92
CA LYS A 185 10.69 16.76 13.23
C LYS A 185 10.22 17.49 11.99
N HIS A 186 9.02 17.19 11.52
CA HIS A 186 8.43 17.72 10.29
C HIS A 186 7.23 18.66 10.54
N SER A 187 6.83 18.83 11.81
CA SER A 187 5.78 19.76 12.27
C SER A 187 6.35 21.13 12.61
#